data_AF-A0A0G2J8D4-F1
#
_entry.id   AF-A0A0G2J8D4-F1
#
_cell.length_a   1.000
_cell.length_b   1.000
_cell.length_c   1.000
_cell.angle_alpha   90.00
_cell.angle_beta   90.00
_cell.angle_gamma   90.00
#
_symmetry.space_group_name_H-M   'P 1'
#
loop_
_entity.id
_entity.type
_entity.pdbx_description
1 polymer ?
#
loop_
_entity_poly.entity_id
_entity_poly.type
_entity_poly.pdbx_seq_one_letter_code
_entity_poly.pdbx_strand_id
1 'polypeptide(L)'
;MASIGSLIFCTDCGNLLRESSGDENAILICELCGTKNKDTASKTITSESKPNAFPSALRTKRSALQTLTAADRKGDAIIAQSCPECDRPEMRFCTLQLRSADEGSTVFYSCEGCGHKYVLSQPCTDTT
;
A
#
# COMPACT_ATOMS: atom_id res chain seq x y z
N MET A 1 -26.50 24.66 21.74
CA MET A 1 -26.05 24.37 20.36
C MET A 1 -25.15 23.17 20.38
N ALA A 2 -25.17 22.37 19.32
CA ALA A 2 -24.16 21.35 19.09
C ALA A 2 -23.10 21.94 18.13
N SER A 3 -21.88 22.16 18.61
CA SER A 3 -20.73 22.51 17.76
C SER A 3 -19.80 21.30 17.64
N ILE A 4 -19.48 20.94 16.39
CA ILE A 4 -18.59 19.81 16.06
C ILE A 4 -17.53 20.35 15.11
N GLY A 5 -16.29 20.50 15.60
CA GLY A 5 -15.23 21.16 14.84
C GLY A 5 -15.61 22.60 14.48
N SER A 6 -15.60 22.94 13.20
CA SER A 6 -15.97 24.26 12.65
C SER A 6 -17.46 24.41 12.39
N LEU A 7 -18.22 23.31 12.45
CA LEU A 7 -19.61 23.29 12.03
C LEU A 7 -20.53 23.62 13.22
N ILE A 8 -21.53 24.45 12.95
CA ILE A 8 -22.50 24.93 13.94
C ILE A 8 -23.89 24.48 13.50
N PHE A 9 -24.64 23.87 14.43
CA PHE A 9 -25.99 23.39 14.17
C PHE A 9 -27.01 24.10 15.05
N CYS A 10 -28.19 24.34 14.49
CA CYS A 10 -29.34 24.84 15.23
C CYS A 10 -29.81 23.82 16.27
N THR A 11 -30.08 24.25 17.51
CA THR A 11 -30.55 23.38 18.59
C THR A 11 -31.93 22.80 18.37
N ASP A 12 -32.77 23.50 17.62
CA ASP A 12 -34.20 23.22 17.60
C ASP A 12 -34.56 22.30 16.43
N CYS A 13 -34.00 22.59 15.25
CA CYS A 13 -34.31 21.83 14.02
C CYS A 13 -33.10 21.04 13.47
N GLY A 14 -31.92 21.15 14.08
CA GLY A 14 -30.71 20.44 13.64
C GLY A 14 -30.09 20.95 12.33
N ASN A 15 -30.56 22.06 11.77
CA ASN A 15 -30.03 22.61 10.53
C ASN A 15 -28.60 23.13 10.68
N LEU A 16 -27.79 23.01 9.63
CA LEU A 16 -26.47 23.63 9.58
C LEU A 16 -26.62 25.16 9.45
N LEU A 17 -26.05 25.90 10.38
CA LEU A 17 -26.04 27.37 10.37
C LEU A 17 -24.88 27.88 9.51
N ARG A 18 -25.00 29.13 9.04
CA ARG A 18 -23.94 29.81 8.28
C ARG A 18 -22.66 29.95 9.11
N GLU A 19 -21.56 30.16 8.40
CA GLU A 19 -20.23 30.36 8.99
C GLU A 19 -20.25 31.43 10.10
N SER A 20 -19.59 31.10 11.20
CA SER A 20 -19.35 32.02 12.31
C SER A 20 -18.49 33.19 11.86
N SER A 21 -18.79 34.39 12.36
CA SER A 21 -17.94 35.56 12.16
C SER A 21 -16.75 35.60 13.12
N GLY A 22 -16.64 34.63 14.03
CA GLY A 22 -15.60 34.57 15.07
C GLY A 22 -15.93 35.40 16.32
N ASP A 23 -17.02 36.17 16.30
CA ASP A 23 -17.45 37.02 17.41
C ASP A 23 -18.37 36.24 18.36
N GLU A 24 -17.97 36.06 19.61
CA GLU A 24 -18.74 35.30 20.63
C GLU A 24 -20.13 35.91 20.95
N ASN A 25 -20.34 37.17 20.55
CA ASN A 25 -21.60 37.90 20.73
C ASN A 25 -22.48 37.92 19.48
N ALA A 26 -22.02 37.35 18.35
CA ALA A 26 -22.83 37.30 17.15
C ALA A 26 -24.03 36.35 17.34
N ILE A 27 -25.15 36.69 16.70
CA ILE A 27 -26.38 35.89 16.74
C ILE A 27 -26.66 35.39 15.32
N LEU A 28 -26.61 34.08 15.16
CA LEU A 28 -26.96 33.36 13.94
C LEU A 28 -28.45 33.02 13.95
N ILE A 29 -29.15 33.33 12.85
CA ILE A 29 -30.57 33.05 12.69
C ILE A 29 -30.71 31.83 11.77
N CYS A 30 -31.46 30.82 12.21
CA CYS A 30 -31.74 29.65 11.39
C CYS A 30 -32.73 29.98 10.27
N GLU A 31 -32.36 29.69 9.01
CA GLU A 31 -33.22 29.93 7.85
C GLU A 31 -34.44 29.00 7.78
N LEU A 32 -34.41 27.86 8.49
CA LEU A 32 -35.51 26.89 8.47
C LEU A 32 -36.55 27.12 9.57
N CYS A 33 -36.12 27.37 10.81
CA CYS A 33 -37.01 27.50 11.96
C CYS A 33 -37.04 28.90 12.58
N GLY A 34 -36.18 29.83 12.13
CA GLY A 34 -36.11 31.20 12.65
C GLY A 34 -35.45 31.35 14.02
N THR A 35 -35.01 30.25 14.65
CA THR A 35 -34.38 30.29 15.98
C THR A 35 -33.08 31.08 15.95
N LYS A 36 -32.89 31.93 16.98
CA LYS A 36 -31.67 32.68 17.24
C LYS A 36 -30.69 31.83 18.05
N ASN A 37 -29.50 31.64 17.50
CA ASN A 37 -28.42 30.84 18.02
C ASN A 37 -27.21 31.75 18.25
N LYS A 38 -26.57 31.72 19.42
CA LYS A 38 -25.32 32.48 19.66
C LYS A 38 -24.15 31.88 18.88
N ASP A 39 -23.22 32.70 18.45
CA ASP A 39 -22.01 32.22 17.81
C ASP A 39 -21.00 31.73 18.86
N THR A 40 -20.52 30.49 18.72
CA THR A 40 -19.54 29.86 19.64
C THR A 40 -18.52 29.03 18.84
N ALA A 41 -18.31 29.34 17.56
CA ALA A 41 -17.42 28.57 16.69
C ALA A 41 -15.93 28.92 16.86
N SER A 42 -15.56 29.61 17.94
CA SER A 42 -14.19 30.04 18.25
C SER A 42 -13.22 28.90 18.60
N LYS A 43 -13.49 27.66 18.18
CA LYS A 43 -12.58 26.52 18.39
C LYS A 43 -11.58 26.43 17.25
N THR A 44 -10.31 26.67 17.56
CA THR A 44 -9.19 26.45 16.63
C THR A 44 -9.15 24.98 16.20
N ILE A 45 -9.13 24.72 14.90
CA ILE A 45 -9.00 23.38 14.33
C ILE A 45 -7.58 23.19 13.83
N THR A 46 -6.89 22.19 14.38
CA THR A 46 -5.57 21.78 13.90
C THR A 46 -5.73 20.58 12.96
N SER A 47 -5.32 20.75 11.70
CA SER A 47 -5.24 19.66 10.74
C SER A 47 -3.78 19.27 10.51
N GLU A 48 -3.47 17.99 10.61
CA GLU A 48 -2.15 17.45 10.30
C GLU A 48 -2.17 16.64 9.00
N SER A 49 -1.09 16.73 8.23
CA SER A 49 -0.93 15.90 7.03
C SER A 49 -0.84 14.42 7.40
N LYS A 50 -1.41 13.55 6.57
CA LYS A 50 -1.26 12.09 6.76
C LYS A 50 0.22 11.69 6.81
N PRO A 51 0.61 10.69 7.63
CA PRO A 51 2.01 10.26 7.73
C PRO A 51 2.66 9.86 6.39
N ASN A 52 1.86 9.35 5.45
CA ASN A 52 2.30 8.96 4.11
C ASN A 52 1.95 9.98 3.01
N ALA A 53 1.55 11.20 3.37
CA ALA A 53 1.25 12.24 2.38
C ALA A 53 2.49 12.66 1.57
N PHE A 54 3.68 12.48 2.16
CA PHE A 54 4.96 12.82 1.53
C PHE A 54 5.92 11.62 1.63
N PRO A 55 5.90 10.70 0.66
CA PRO A 55 6.86 9.61 0.61
C PRO A 55 8.26 10.16 0.29
N SER A 56 9.26 9.78 1.09
CA SER A 56 10.66 10.18 0.89
C SER A 56 11.61 9.12 1.43
N ALA A 57 12.82 9.04 0.87
CA ALA A 57 13.83 8.08 1.33
C ALA A 57 14.15 8.23 2.84
N LEU A 58 14.18 9.47 3.35
CA LEU A 58 14.37 9.73 4.79
C LEU A 58 13.21 9.24 5.64
N ARG A 59 11.97 9.34 5.14
CA ARG A 59 10.79 8.82 5.84
C ARG A 59 10.74 7.29 5.79
N THR A 60 11.11 6.67 4.68
CA THR A 60 11.25 5.20 4.60
C THR A 60 12.32 4.71 5.58
N LYS A 61 13.43 5.42 5.73
CA LYS A 61 14.46 5.08 6.74
C LYS A 61 13.99 5.21 8.19
N ARG A 62 12.89 5.91 8.46
CA ARG A 62 12.27 6.01 9.80
C ARG A 62 11.32 4.85 10.10
N SER A 63 10.95 4.02 9.12
CA SER A 63 10.09 2.87 9.41
C SER A 63 10.85 1.81 10.19
N ALA A 64 10.22 1.24 11.22
CA ALA A 64 10.77 0.12 11.99
C ALA A 64 10.86 -1.20 11.19
N LEU A 65 10.31 -1.22 9.96
CA LEU A 65 10.36 -2.37 9.07
C LEU A 65 11.55 -2.24 8.11
N GLN A 66 12.27 -3.34 7.94
CA GLN A 66 13.30 -3.47 6.92
C GLN A 66 12.62 -3.62 5.56
N THR A 67 12.92 -2.71 4.64
CA THR A 67 12.49 -2.85 3.25
C THR A 67 13.40 -3.88 2.57
N LEU A 68 12.86 -5.08 2.31
CA LEU A 68 13.59 -6.13 1.61
C LEU A 68 13.86 -5.69 0.17
N THR A 69 15.13 -5.76 -0.22
CA THR A 69 15.57 -5.47 -1.57
C THR A 69 15.39 -6.70 -2.48
N ALA A 70 15.45 -6.51 -3.79
CA ALA A 70 15.40 -7.63 -4.73
C ALA A 70 16.53 -8.65 -4.51
N ALA A 71 17.66 -8.22 -3.95
CA ALA A 71 18.78 -9.09 -3.59
C ALA A 71 18.49 -10.00 -2.37
N ASP A 72 17.61 -9.57 -1.47
CA ASP A 72 17.21 -10.35 -0.28
C ASP A 72 16.21 -11.46 -0.65
N ARG A 73 15.56 -11.33 -1.81
CA ARG A 73 14.59 -12.31 -2.32
C ARG A 73 15.29 -13.44 -3.09
N LYS A 74 16.15 -14.20 -2.43
CA LYS A 74 16.67 -15.46 -2.99
C LYS A 74 15.62 -16.57 -2.86
N GLY A 75 14.53 -16.45 -3.64
CA GLY A 75 13.39 -17.38 -3.60
C GLY A 75 13.63 -18.71 -4.32
N ASP A 76 14.69 -18.80 -5.11
CA ASP A 76 14.91 -19.94 -5.99
C ASP A 76 15.58 -21.08 -5.22
N ALA A 77 15.02 -22.29 -5.33
CA ALA A 77 15.57 -23.50 -4.71
C ALA A 77 16.85 -23.95 -5.42
N ILE A 78 17.74 -24.64 -4.71
CA ILE A 78 19.02 -25.16 -5.25
C ILE A 78 18.84 -26.64 -5.61
N ILE A 79 19.40 -27.05 -6.74
CA ILE A 79 19.42 -28.44 -7.22
C ILE A 79 20.82 -28.85 -7.66
N ALA A 80 21.16 -30.13 -7.47
CA ALA A 80 22.41 -30.75 -7.92
C ALA A 80 22.36 -31.03 -9.44
N GLN A 81 22.47 -29.98 -10.24
CA GLN A 81 22.52 -30.04 -11.69
C GLN A 81 23.73 -29.26 -12.18
N SER A 82 24.54 -29.89 -13.04
CA SER A 82 25.74 -29.28 -13.60
C SER A 82 25.40 -28.16 -14.58
N CYS A 83 26.10 -27.01 -14.46
CA CYS A 83 25.96 -25.92 -15.40
C CYS A 83 26.66 -26.25 -16.73
N PRO A 84 25.99 -26.13 -17.89
CA PRO A 84 26.59 -26.47 -19.19
C PRO A 84 27.71 -25.52 -19.64
N GLU A 85 27.86 -24.34 -19.03
CA GLU A 85 28.90 -23.37 -19.39
C GLU A 85 30.13 -23.36 -18.48
N CYS A 86 29.96 -23.66 -17.18
CA CYS A 86 31.04 -23.52 -16.20
C CYS A 86 31.21 -24.73 -15.27
N ASP A 87 30.51 -25.84 -15.55
CA ASP A 87 30.62 -27.13 -14.86
C ASP A 87 30.38 -27.09 -13.33
N ARG A 88 29.78 -26.00 -12.81
CA ARG A 88 29.40 -25.92 -11.41
C ARG A 88 28.33 -26.99 -11.10
N PRO A 89 28.46 -27.78 -10.01
CA PRO A 89 27.56 -28.90 -9.72
C PRO A 89 26.16 -28.49 -9.22
N GLU A 90 25.96 -27.21 -8.89
CA GLU A 90 24.73 -26.69 -8.31
C GLU A 90 24.19 -25.49 -9.10
N MET A 91 22.87 -25.52 -9.35
CA MET A 91 22.12 -24.44 -10.00
C MET A 91 20.87 -24.09 -9.19
N ARG A 92 20.39 -22.85 -9.32
CA ARG A 92 19.09 -22.45 -8.81
C ARG A 92 18.01 -22.76 -9.83
N PHE A 93 16.81 -23.12 -9.36
CA PHE A 93 15.66 -23.30 -10.24
C PHE A 93 14.38 -22.66 -9.71
N CYS A 94 13.51 -22.29 -10.64
CA CYS A 94 12.13 -21.85 -10.40
C CYS A 94 11.20 -22.53 -11.39
N THR A 95 10.02 -22.92 -10.95
CA THR A 95 8.98 -23.49 -11.81
C THR A 95 7.88 -22.48 -12.05
N LEU A 96 7.47 -22.30 -13.31
CA LEU A 96 6.36 -21.42 -13.69
C LEU A 96 5.50 -22.13 -14.73
N GLN A 97 4.18 -22.01 -14.59
CA GLN A 97 3.23 -22.51 -15.59
C GLN A 97 3.04 -21.45 -16.68
N LEU A 98 3.54 -21.74 -17.88
CA LEU A 98 3.45 -20.83 -19.04
C LEU A 98 2.44 -21.32 -20.10
N ARG A 99 1.92 -22.54 -19.93
CA ARG A 99 1.11 -23.28 -20.89
C ARG A 99 -0.20 -23.73 -20.25
N SER A 100 -1.01 -24.45 -21.04
CA SER A 100 -2.28 -25.02 -20.58
C SER A 100 -2.10 -25.87 -19.32
N ALA A 101 -3.15 -26.05 -18.52
CA ALA A 101 -3.07 -26.84 -17.29
C ALA A 101 -2.73 -28.32 -17.53
N ASP A 102 -2.96 -28.81 -18.76
CA ASP A 102 -2.70 -30.18 -19.18
C ASP A 102 -1.22 -30.42 -19.53
N GLU A 103 -0.40 -29.37 -19.60
CA GLU A 103 1.04 -29.43 -19.86
C GLU A 103 1.85 -29.30 -18.57
N GLY A 104 3.01 -29.96 -18.52
CA GLY A 104 3.95 -29.88 -17.40
C GLY A 104 4.50 -28.46 -17.18
N SER A 105 4.88 -28.16 -15.93
CA SER A 105 5.45 -26.86 -15.57
C SER A 105 6.78 -26.59 -16.26
N THR A 106 7.02 -25.34 -16.64
CA THR A 106 8.30 -24.94 -17.23
C THR A 106 9.32 -24.65 -16.12
N VAL A 107 10.51 -25.24 -16.21
CA VAL A 107 11.58 -25.06 -15.22
C VAL A 107 12.62 -24.06 -15.75
N PHE A 108 12.88 -23.02 -14.97
CA PHE A 108 13.91 -22.03 -15.23
C PHE A 108 15.12 -22.34 -14.36
N TYR A 109 16.29 -22.52 -14.98
CA TYR A 109 17.56 -22.71 -14.28
C TYR A 109 18.39 -21.43 -14.33
N SER A 110 19.10 -21.12 -13.24
CA SER A 110 20.01 -19.99 -13.11
C SER A 110 21.29 -20.41 -12.39
N CYS A 111 22.44 -20.26 -13.05
CA CYS A 111 23.74 -20.52 -12.44
C CYS A 111 24.19 -19.28 -11.65
N GLU A 112 24.58 -19.42 -10.37
CA GLU A 112 25.13 -18.29 -9.60
C GLU A 112 26.59 -17.98 -9.96
N GLY A 113 27.33 -18.94 -10.56
CA GLY A 113 28.75 -18.76 -10.88
C GLY A 113 28.97 -17.88 -12.12
N CYS A 114 28.40 -18.29 -13.26
CA CYS A 114 28.55 -17.57 -14.54
C CYS A 114 27.33 -16.71 -14.91
N GLY A 115 26.21 -16.82 -14.19
CA GLY A 115 24.98 -16.10 -14.52
C GLY A 115 24.17 -16.69 -15.67
N HIS A 116 24.57 -17.85 -16.22
CA HIS A 116 23.87 -18.52 -17.30
C HIS A 116 22.45 -18.95 -16.89
N LYS A 117 21.48 -18.70 -17.76
CA LYS A 117 20.07 -19.04 -17.55
C LYS A 117 19.53 -19.80 -18.75
N TYR A 118 18.83 -20.90 -18.50
CA TYR A 118 18.14 -21.65 -19.55
C TYR A 118 16.81 -22.19 -19.05
N VAL A 119 15.95 -22.52 -20.01
CA VAL A 119 14.58 -22.98 -19.77
C VAL A 119 14.48 -24.41 -20.23
N LEU A 120 14.01 -25.29 -19.35
CA LEU A 120 13.65 -26.66 -19.68
C LEU A 120 12.12 -26.76 -19.72
N SER A 121 11.58 -26.86 -20.93
CA SER A 121 10.20 -27.26 -21.16
C SER A 121 10.19 -28.70 -21.61
N GLN A 122 10.33 -29.65 -20.69
CA GLN A 122 10.14 -31.05 -21.05
C GLN A 122 8.64 -31.34 -21.14
N PRO A 123 8.13 -31.86 -22.27
CA PRO A 123 6.89 -32.62 -22.25
C PRO A 123 7.12 -33.83 -21.34
N CYS A 124 6.13 -34.21 -20.55
CA CYS A 124 6.17 -35.46 -19.77
C CYS A 124 6.47 -36.62 -20.73
N THR A 125 7.73 -37.05 -20.81
CA THR A 125 8.07 -38.34 -21.40
C THR A 125 7.91 -39.33 -20.27
N ASP A 126 6.79 -40.04 -20.28
CA ASP A 126 6.55 -41.18 -19.40
C ASP A 126 7.70 -42.18 -19.55
N THR A 127 8.66 -42.13 -18.63
CA THR A 127 9.62 -43.23 -18.44
C THR A 127 8.88 -44.35 -17.73
N THR A 128 8.23 -45.21 -18.52
CA THR A 128 7.93 -46.61 -18.17
C THR A 128 9.19 -47.46 -18.15
#